data_AF-A0A847NRC7-F1
#
_entry.id   AF-A0A847NRC7-F1
#
_cell.length_a   1.000
_cell.length_b   1.000
_cell.length_c   1.000
_cell.angle_alpha   90.00
_cell.angle_beta   90.00
_cell.angle_gamma   90.00
#
_symmetry.space_group_name_H-M   'P 1'
#
loop_
_entity.id
_entity.type
_entity.pdbx_description
1 polymer ?
#
loop_
_entity_poly.entity_id
_entity_poly.type
_entity_poly.pdbx_seq_one_letter_code
_entity_poly.pdbx_strand_id
1 'polypeptide(L)'
;MNLAELVEKIKYHYTRYLTGLDLSILDNNPTEDEVRDIVNKIWNQYLTDPLHHNDKDFRYLVEQSSIIDLGLVNLKDLLLEKETHFFKILSNENISFEKVGRVGFIIKADWLNSNKILLPDDLINGVFVRTKYLPTATFCINIGEGKISAEYDLADIVSQENNIPFVDLNLRKFKPNYELGIGDKHHIINGIVSYYLDVRNKLLNMEEHERLRKLYGLYIIKRYNKLIIDGTFNIDEFIEEMSNYIDTHENNHYVNSQKKSK
;
A
#
# COMPACT_ATOMS: atom_id res chain seq x y z
N MET A 1 -28.22 15.91 -1.57
CA MET A 1 -29.15 14.98 -0.91
C MET A 1 -29.64 15.66 0.35
N ASN A 2 -30.95 15.80 0.52
CA ASN A 2 -31.51 16.33 1.77
C ASN A 2 -31.53 15.23 2.85
N LEU A 3 -31.84 15.61 4.10
CA LEU A 3 -31.79 14.68 5.23
C LEU A 3 -32.78 13.51 5.08
N ALA A 4 -33.98 13.75 4.55
CA ALA A 4 -34.99 12.70 4.34
C ALA A 4 -34.52 11.66 3.31
N GLU A 5 -33.98 12.11 2.17
CA GLU A 5 -33.39 11.23 1.16
C GLU A 5 -32.23 10.39 1.72
N LEU A 6 -31.40 10.99 2.59
CA LEU A 6 -30.31 10.30 3.26
C LEU A 6 -30.83 9.20 4.21
N VAL A 7 -31.85 9.52 5.02
CA VAL A 7 -32.48 8.56 5.94
C VAL A 7 -33.04 7.36 5.18
N GLU A 8 -33.75 7.59 4.07
CA GLU A 8 -34.26 6.50 3.23
C GLU A 8 -33.12 5.65 2.63
N LYS A 9 -32.05 6.30 2.15
CA LYS A 9 -30.86 5.58 1.65
C LYS A 9 -30.21 4.72 2.75
N ILE A 10 -30.13 5.22 3.98
CA ILE A 10 -29.61 4.47 5.14
C ILE A 10 -30.47 3.24 5.41
N LYS A 11 -31.79 3.40 5.52
CA LYS A 11 -32.72 2.29 5.78
C LYS A 11 -32.67 1.24 4.66
N TYR A 12 -32.55 1.67 3.42
CA TYR A 12 -32.56 0.74 2.29
C TYR A 12 -31.25 -0.07 2.16
N HIS A 13 -30.09 0.57 2.28
CA HIS A 13 -28.80 -0.08 2.00
C HIS A 13 -28.01 -0.54 3.24
N TYR A 14 -28.27 0.05 4.43
CA TYR A 14 -27.38 -0.07 5.59
C TYR A 14 -28.03 -0.68 6.83
N THR A 15 -29.28 -1.13 6.75
CA THR A 15 -30.02 -1.73 7.89
C THR A 15 -29.26 -2.85 8.60
N ARG A 16 -28.44 -3.64 7.88
CA ARG A 16 -27.62 -4.70 8.49
C ARG A 16 -26.59 -4.22 9.51
N TYR A 17 -26.26 -2.93 9.51
CA TYR A 17 -25.30 -2.31 10.43
C TYR A 17 -25.98 -1.57 11.59
N LEU A 18 -27.31 -1.56 11.63
CA LEU A 18 -28.10 -0.76 12.55
C LEU A 18 -28.74 -1.63 13.64
N THR A 19 -28.82 -1.07 14.85
CA THR A 19 -29.60 -1.66 15.93
C THR A 19 -31.07 -1.25 15.81
N GLY A 20 -31.96 -1.93 16.55
CA GLY A 20 -33.38 -1.53 16.62
C GLY A 20 -33.58 -0.11 17.18
N LEU A 21 -32.68 0.36 18.05
CA LEU A 21 -32.69 1.73 18.55
C LEU A 21 -32.34 2.73 17.44
N ASP A 22 -31.31 2.44 16.65
CA ASP A 22 -30.91 3.30 15.52
C ASP A 22 -32.06 3.43 14.51
N LEU A 23 -32.75 2.33 14.20
CA LEU A 23 -33.92 2.34 13.32
C LEU A 23 -35.06 3.19 13.88
N SER A 24 -35.35 3.05 15.18
CA SER A 24 -36.37 3.87 15.84
C SER A 24 -36.05 5.36 15.82
N ILE A 25 -34.77 5.75 15.91
CA ILE A 25 -34.36 7.15 15.77
C ILE A 25 -34.64 7.64 14.35
N LEU A 26 -34.27 6.85 13.33
CA LEU A 26 -34.49 7.20 11.92
C LEU A 26 -35.97 7.26 11.52
N ASP A 27 -36.86 6.59 12.26
CA ASP A 27 -38.32 6.64 12.03
C ASP A 27 -38.98 7.88 12.65
N ASN A 28 -38.32 8.54 13.61
CA ASN A 28 -38.92 9.58 14.45
C ASN A 28 -38.41 11.00 14.13
N ASN A 29 -38.35 11.36 12.84
CA ASN A 29 -37.85 12.67 12.37
C ASN A 29 -36.48 13.05 12.98
N PRO A 30 -35.42 12.30 12.64
CA PRO A 30 -34.11 12.48 13.27
C PRO A 30 -33.51 13.85 12.97
N THR A 31 -32.73 14.35 13.91
CA THR A 31 -31.85 15.51 13.74
C THR A 31 -30.61 15.16 12.91
N GLU A 32 -29.91 16.17 12.39
CA GLU A 32 -28.66 15.93 11.64
C GLU A 32 -27.59 15.24 12.51
N ASP A 33 -27.47 15.64 13.77
CA ASP A 33 -26.49 15.08 14.71
C ASP A 33 -26.76 13.58 14.98
N GLU A 34 -28.03 13.21 15.18
CA GLU A 34 -28.42 11.81 15.33
C GLU A 34 -28.09 10.98 14.08
N VAL A 35 -28.33 11.54 12.89
CA VAL A 35 -27.96 10.88 11.63
C VAL A 35 -26.45 10.75 11.51
N ARG A 36 -25.66 11.75 11.91
CA ARG A 36 -24.19 11.68 11.91
C ARG A 36 -23.67 10.59 12.85
N ASP A 37 -24.25 10.46 14.03
CA ASP A 37 -23.91 9.38 14.97
C ASP A 37 -24.17 8.00 14.37
N ILE A 38 -25.33 7.83 13.72
CA ILE A 38 -25.68 6.59 13.03
C ILE A 38 -24.72 6.30 11.87
N VAL A 39 -24.39 7.31 11.06
CA VAL A 39 -23.42 7.16 9.95
C VAL A 39 -22.04 6.79 10.47
N ASN A 40 -21.60 7.38 11.58
CA ASN A 40 -20.33 7.02 12.21
C ASN A 40 -20.32 5.55 12.68
N LYS A 41 -21.44 5.03 13.20
CA LYS A 41 -21.59 3.60 13.52
C LYS A 41 -21.52 2.71 12.27
N ILE A 42 -22.20 3.10 11.20
CA ILE A 42 -22.13 2.40 9.89
C ILE A 42 -20.68 2.29 9.45
N TRP A 43 -19.92 3.39 9.47
CA TRP A 43 -18.50 3.39 9.11
C TRP A 43 -17.66 2.44 9.95
N ASN A 44 -17.84 2.47 11.28
CA ASN A 44 -17.10 1.59 12.19
C ASN A 44 -17.38 0.10 11.94
N GLN A 45 -18.57 -0.27 11.48
CA GLN A 45 -18.91 -1.66 11.14
C GLN A 45 -18.60 -2.04 9.69
N TYR A 46 -18.63 -1.08 8.77
CA TYR A 46 -18.39 -1.30 7.35
C TYR A 46 -16.91 -1.58 7.06
N LEU A 47 -16.03 -0.88 7.77
CA LEU A 47 -14.58 -0.97 7.64
C LEU A 47 -14.03 -2.14 8.47
N THR A 48 -12.99 -2.77 7.95
CA THR A 48 -12.30 -3.88 8.61
C THR A 48 -11.15 -3.36 9.47
N ASP A 49 -10.87 -4.02 10.59
CA ASP A 49 -9.67 -3.75 11.40
C ASP A 49 -8.40 -4.06 10.58
N PRO A 50 -7.42 -3.13 10.48
CA PRO A 50 -6.13 -3.37 9.83
C PRO A 50 -5.38 -4.61 10.35
N LEU A 51 -5.61 -5.03 11.59
CA LEU A 51 -5.03 -6.26 12.14
C LEU A 51 -5.51 -7.53 11.43
N HIS A 52 -6.64 -7.46 10.72
CA HIS A 52 -7.20 -8.57 9.94
C HIS A 52 -6.80 -8.53 8.45
N HIS A 53 -5.67 -7.90 8.09
CA HIS A 53 -5.28 -7.66 6.69
C HIS A 53 -5.06 -8.88 5.79
N ASN A 54 -4.98 -10.10 6.34
CA ASN A 54 -4.94 -11.31 5.53
C ASN A 54 -6.34 -11.82 5.12
N ASP A 55 -7.41 -11.13 5.52
CA ASP A 55 -8.78 -11.45 5.12
C ASP A 55 -9.04 -11.07 3.66
N LYS A 56 -9.77 -11.91 2.92
CA LYS A 56 -10.17 -11.64 1.53
C LYS A 56 -11.30 -10.62 1.43
N ASP A 57 -11.99 -10.32 2.54
CA ASP A 57 -13.15 -9.43 2.57
C ASP A 57 -12.86 -8.06 3.21
N PHE A 58 -11.59 -7.64 3.27
CA PHE A 58 -11.23 -6.37 3.86
C PHE A 58 -11.84 -5.16 3.13
N ARG A 59 -12.15 -4.12 3.90
CA ARG A 59 -12.50 -2.78 3.39
C ARG A 59 -11.79 -1.71 4.23
N TYR A 60 -10.94 -0.94 3.58
CA TYR A 60 -10.20 0.14 4.21
C TYR A 60 -10.61 1.49 3.64
N LEU A 61 -10.75 2.47 4.53
CA LEU A 61 -10.79 3.87 4.13
C LEU A 61 -9.35 4.34 3.98
N VAL A 62 -8.98 4.78 2.78
CA VAL A 62 -7.61 5.18 2.48
C VAL A 62 -7.50 6.62 2.02
N GLU A 63 -6.36 7.21 2.35
CA GLU A 63 -5.87 8.48 1.82
C GLU A 63 -4.57 8.18 1.03
N GLN A 64 -4.53 8.60 -0.24
CA GLN A 64 -3.44 8.29 -1.18
C GLN A 64 -2.63 9.55 -1.55
N SER A 65 -2.20 10.32 -0.56
CA SER A 65 -1.18 11.35 -0.76
C SER A 65 0.17 10.73 -1.14
N SER A 66 0.96 11.44 -1.94
CA SER A 66 2.35 11.07 -2.28
C SER A 66 3.15 10.89 -1.00
N ILE A 67 3.50 9.65 -0.64
CA ILE A 67 4.27 9.39 0.58
C ILE A 67 5.68 9.98 0.50
N ILE A 68 6.21 10.26 -0.69
CA ILE A 68 7.47 11.00 -0.85
C ILE A 68 7.35 12.43 -0.28
N ASP A 69 6.20 13.08 -0.45
CA ASP A 69 5.94 14.40 0.15
C ASP A 69 5.71 14.32 1.67
N LEU A 70 5.38 13.11 2.16
CA LEU A 70 5.11 12.82 3.57
C LEU A 70 6.34 12.27 4.31
N GLY A 71 7.34 11.84 3.55
CA GLY A 71 8.47 11.03 3.99
C GLY A 71 9.51 11.75 4.85
N LEU A 72 9.24 12.97 5.33
CA LEU A 72 10.09 13.69 6.30
C LEU A 72 9.31 14.68 7.18
N VAL A 73 7.98 14.76 7.02
CA VAL A 73 7.14 15.74 7.72
C VAL A 73 6.31 15.01 8.77
N ASN A 74 6.38 15.49 10.01
CA ASN A 74 5.57 15.03 11.13
C ASN A 74 4.10 14.88 10.68
N LEU A 75 3.58 13.64 10.63
CA LEU A 75 2.22 13.33 10.16
C LEU A 75 1.16 14.26 10.79
N LYS A 76 1.38 14.70 12.03
CA LYS A 76 0.51 15.66 12.73
C LYS A 76 0.34 16.99 12.00
N ASP A 77 1.40 17.54 11.40
CA ASP A 77 1.35 18.86 10.75
C ASP A 77 0.59 18.77 9.41
N LEU A 78 0.78 17.65 8.70
CA LEU A 78 0.10 17.42 7.43
C LEU A 78 -1.42 17.18 7.54
N LEU A 79 -1.86 16.68 8.70
CA LEU A 79 -3.29 16.51 9.05
C LEU A 79 -3.98 17.84 9.40
N LEU A 80 -3.21 18.86 9.76
CA LEU A 80 -3.73 20.16 10.20
C LEU A 80 -3.74 21.21 9.08
N GLU A 81 -2.88 21.07 8.07
CA GLU A 81 -2.67 22.10 7.05
C GLU A 81 -3.52 21.96 5.78
N LYS A 82 -4.03 20.75 5.46
CA LYS A 82 -4.83 20.54 4.24
C LYS A 82 -6.30 20.91 4.43
N GLU A 83 -6.82 21.76 3.54
CA GLU A 83 -8.24 22.16 3.55
C GLU A 83 -9.19 21.03 3.13
N THR A 84 -8.73 20.11 2.26
CA THR A 84 -9.48 18.96 1.77
C THR A 84 -8.57 17.76 1.53
N HIS A 85 -9.12 16.56 1.68
CA HIS A 85 -8.42 15.29 1.50
C HIS A 85 -9.16 14.40 0.52
N PHE A 86 -8.41 13.64 -0.29
CA PHE A 86 -8.99 12.65 -1.19
C PHE A 86 -9.08 11.31 -0.48
N PHE A 87 -10.30 10.86 -0.21
CA PHE A 87 -10.55 9.56 0.40
C PHE A 87 -11.20 8.60 -0.57
N LYS A 88 -10.86 7.32 -0.43
CA LYS A 88 -11.43 6.23 -1.23
C LYS A 88 -11.55 4.95 -0.41
N ILE A 89 -12.48 4.07 -0.78
CA ILE A 89 -12.51 2.70 -0.26
C ILE A 89 -11.55 1.83 -1.06
N LEU A 90 -10.61 1.21 -0.36
CA LEU A 90 -9.79 0.11 -0.89
C LEU A 90 -10.40 -1.21 -0.41
N SER A 91 -10.64 -2.14 -1.32
CA SER A 91 -11.19 -3.46 -1.02
C SER A 91 -10.60 -4.48 -1.98
N ASN A 92 -10.67 -5.77 -1.64
CA ASN A 92 -10.14 -6.85 -2.47
C ASN A 92 -10.63 -6.77 -3.93
N GLU A 93 -11.91 -6.48 -4.15
CA GLU A 93 -12.52 -6.34 -5.49
C GLU A 93 -11.86 -5.26 -6.34
N ASN A 94 -11.35 -4.20 -5.71
CA ASN A 94 -10.80 -3.06 -6.41
C ASN A 94 -9.26 -3.00 -6.40
N ILE A 95 -8.56 -3.93 -5.74
CA ILE A 95 -7.11 -4.06 -5.91
C ILE A 95 -6.81 -4.70 -7.27
N SER A 96 -5.98 -4.02 -8.06
CA SER A 96 -5.57 -4.45 -9.40
C SER A 96 -4.07 -4.19 -9.61
N PHE A 97 -3.52 -4.78 -10.66
CA PHE A 97 -2.11 -4.60 -11.03
C PHE A 97 -1.77 -3.15 -11.38
N GLU A 98 -2.72 -2.39 -11.94
CA GLU A 98 -2.59 -0.95 -12.20
C GLU A 98 -2.40 -0.11 -10.91
N LYS A 99 -2.57 -0.75 -9.74
CA LYS A 99 -2.36 -0.16 -8.44
C LYS A 99 -1.09 -0.64 -7.74
N VAL A 100 -0.27 -1.50 -8.37
CA VAL A 100 1.03 -1.92 -7.83
C VAL A 100 1.94 -0.71 -7.68
N GLY A 101 2.70 -0.68 -6.57
CA GLY A 101 3.50 0.47 -6.17
C GLY A 101 2.69 1.60 -5.53
N ARG A 102 1.36 1.46 -5.36
CA ARG A 102 0.61 2.46 -4.60
C ARG A 102 0.85 2.29 -3.11
N VAL A 103 1.22 3.40 -2.49
CA VAL A 103 1.40 3.54 -1.05
C VAL A 103 0.44 4.60 -0.54
N GLY A 104 -0.04 4.45 0.69
CA GLY A 104 -0.86 5.47 1.35
C GLY A 104 -1.12 5.13 2.81
N PHE A 105 -2.13 5.77 3.38
CA PHE A 105 -2.57 5.53 4.76
C PHE A 105 -3.94 4.89 4.78
N ILE A 106 -4.11 3.91 5.67
CA ILE A 106 -5.42 3.53 6.18
C ILE A 106 -5.74 4.51 7.31
N ILE A 107 -6.96 5.05 7.30
CA ILE A 107 -7.32 6.18 8.15
C ILE A 107 -8.63 5.93 8.92
N LYS A 108 -8.75 6.63 10.05
CA LYS A 108 -10.01 6.82 10.76
C LYS A 108 -10.43 8.28 10.64
N ALA A 109 -11.49 8.54 9.90
CA ALA A 109 -12.03 9.89 9.70
C ALA A 109 -13.04 10.27 10.78
N ASP A 110 -13.09 11.56 11.12
CA ASP A 110 -14.08 12.14 12.02
C ASP A 110 -15.33 12.56 11.23
N TRP A 111 -16.24 11.61 11.02
CA TRP A 111 -17.46 11.85 10.25
C TRP A 111 -18.48 12.74 10.98
N LEU A 112 -18.34 12.90 12.30
CA LEU A 112 -19.21 13.80 13.06
C LEU A 112 -18.93 15.25 12.66
N ASN A 113 -17.64 15.60 12.49
CA ASN A 113 -17.21 16.97 12.17
C ASN A 113 -16.91 17.20 10.68
N SER A 114 -17.30 16.29 9.80
CA SER A 114 -17.10 16.48 8.36
C SER A 114 -18.04 17.55 7.79
N ASN A 115 -17.57 18.24 6.75
CA ASN A 115 -18.37 19.25 6.05
C ASN A 115 -19.60 18.70 5.32
N LYS A 116 -19.71 17.37 5.18
CA LYS A 116 -20.82 16.65 4.54
C LYS A 116 -21.01 15.29 5.20
N ILE A 117 -22.25 14.82 5.31
CA ILE A 117 -22.54 13.43 5.70
C ILE A 117 -22.32 12.53 4.48
N LEU A 118 -21.47 11.53 4.63
CA LEU A 118 -21.09 10.60 3.56
C LEU A 118 -21.23 9.17 4.04
N LEU A 119 -21.84 8.33 3.20
CA LEU A 119 -21.95 6.89 3.41
C LEU A 119 -20.80 6.16 2.68
N PRO A 120 -20.48 4.91 3.06
CA PRO A 120 -19.44 4.14 2.40
C PRO A 120 -19.52 4.09 0.87
N ASP A 121 -20.72 3.90 0.30
CA ASP A 121 -20.89 3.83 -1.16
C ASP A 121 -20.54 5.14 -1.88
N ASP A 122 -20.59 6.27 -1.18
CA ASP A 122 -20.23 7.57 -1.75
C ASP A 122 -18.73 7.67 -2.01
N LEU A 123 -17.90 6.81 -1.40
CA LEU A 123 -16.43 6.83 -1.51
C LEU A 123 -15.84 5.71 -2.39
N ILE A 124 -16.65 4.87 -3.04
CA ILE A 124 -16.16 3.76 -3.89
C ILE A 124 -15.21 4.26 -4.98
N ASN A 125 -15.55 5.38 -5.63
CA ASN A 125 -14.72 5.98 -6.68
C ASN A 125 -13.72 7.02 -6.16
N GLY A 126 -13.88 7.43 -4.91
CA GLY A 126 -13.08 8.42 -4.22
C GLY A 126 -13.65 9.84 -4.31
N VAL A 127 -13.52 10.61 -3.24
CA VAL A 127 -14.13 11.94 -3.07
C VAL A 127 -13.21 12.85 -2.27
N PHE A 128 -13.21 14.15 -2.62
CA PHE A 128 -12.58 15.18 -1.80
C PHE A 128 -13.49 15.63 -0.66
N VAL A 129 -13.02 15.46 0.57
CA VAL A 129 -13.77 15.75 1.80
C VAL A 129 -12.95 16.64 2.71
N ARG A 130 -13.62 17.59 3.40
CA ARG A 130 -13.02 18.32 4.52
C ARG A 130 -13.44 17.66 5.82
N THR A 131 -12.51 16.95 6.44
CA THR A 131 -12.64 16.39 7.78
C THR A 131 -11.27 16.08 8.36
N LYS A 132 -11.18 15.98 9.68
CA LYS A 132 -10.02 15.48 10.38
C LYS A 132 -9.97 13.95 10.25
N TYR A 133 -8.77 13.40 10.25
CA TYR A 133 -8.57 11.96 10.34
C TYR A 133 -7.28 11.63 11.09
N LEU A 134 -7.16 10.38 11.48
CA LEU A 134 -5.96 9.82 12.08
C LEU A 134 -5.48 8.65 11.20
N PRO A 135 -4.21 8.61 10.77
CA PRO A 135 -3.63 7.41 10.16
C PRO A 135 -3.57 6.29 11.19
N THR A 136 -4.11 5.13 10.84
CA THR A 136 -4.12 3.93 11.69
C THR A 136 -3.17 2.85 11.17
N ALA A 137 -2.76 2.92 9.91
CA ALA A 137 -1.72 2.09 9.31
C ALA A 137 -1.18 2.71 8.02
N THR A 138 0.01 2.32 7.59
CA THR A 138 0.45 2.48 6.20
C THR A 138 0.07 1.24 5.40
N PHE A 139 -0.05 1.37 4.08
CA PHE A 139 -0.22 0.21 3.20
C PHE A 139 0.64 0.34 1.95
N CYS A 140 1.02 -0.81 1.39
CA CYS A 140 1.64 -0.89 0.07
C CYS A 140 0.98 -2.02 -0.73
N ILE A 141 0.54 -1.70 -1.96
CA ILE A 141 0.03 -2.69 -2.91
C ILE A 141 1.21 -3.19 -3.75
N ASN A 142 1.50 -4.48 -3.65
CA ASN A 142 2.65 -5.11 -4.30
C ASN A 142 2.28 -6.49 -4.87
N ILE A 143 3.23 -7.12 -5.54
CA ILE A 143 3.11 -8.45 -6.16
C ILE A 143 4.01 -9.50 -5.49
N GLY A 144 4.40 -9.28 -4.23
CA GLY A 144 5.23 -10.19 -3.44
C GLY A 144 6.73 -9.94 -3.52
N GLU A 145 7.15 -8.77 -4.00
CA GLU A 145 8.55 -8.34 -4.09
C GLU A 145 9.13 -7.85 -2.74
N GLY A 146 8.28 -7.50 -1.77
CA GLY A 146 8.75 -7.05 -0.45
C GLY A 146 9.67 -5.83 -0.53
N LYS A 147 10.72 -5.80 0.31
CA LYS A 147 11.70 -4.68 0.42
C LYS A 147 12.45 -4.33 -0.86
N ILE A 148 12.34 -5.17 -1.89
CA ILE A 148 12.87 -4.88 -3.22
C ILE A 148 12.16 -3.68 -3.87
N SER A 149 10.86 -3.51 -3.59
CA SER A 149 10.11 -2.33 -4.04
C SER A 149 10.46 -1.14 -3.16
N ALA A 150 10.86 -0.03 -3.78
CA ALA A 150 11.10 1.23 -3.08
C ALA A 150 9.85 1.71 -2.34
N GLU A 151 8.67 1.43 -2.90
CA GLU A 151 7.37 1.75 -2.33
C GLU A 151 7.06 0.93 -1.07
N TYR A 152 7.45 -0.36 -1.05
CA TYR A 152 7.36 -1.19 0.15
C TYR A 152 8.31 -0.68 1.24
N ASP A 153 9.57 -0.43 0.90
CA ASP A 153 10.58 0.03 1.86
C ASP A 153 10.17 1.39 2.47
N LEU A 154 9.67 2.31 1.64
CA LEU A 154 9.13 3.58 2.08
C LEU A 154 7.94 3.41 3.05
N ALA A 155 7.03 2.47 2.79
CA ALA A 155 5.90 2.19 3.68
C ALA A 155 6.34 1.61 5.04
N ASP A 156 7.36 0.75 5.03
CA ASP A 156 7.98 0.15 6.22
C ASP A 156 8.69 1.24 7.07
N ILE A 157 9.48 2.11 6.43
CA ILE A 157 10.14 3.24 7.11
C ILE A 157 9.11 4.15 7.79
N VAL A 158 8.08 4.59 7.06
CA VAL A 158 7.04 5.48 7.61
C VAL A 158 6.28 4.80 8.76
N SER A 159 6.01 3.50 8.63
CA SER A 159 5.40 2.71 9.70
C SER A 159 6.24 2.72 10.97
N GLN A 160 7.55 2.48 10.84
CA GLN A 160 8.49 2.44 11.96
C GLN A 160 8.67 3.83 12.61
N GLU A 161 8.88 4.86 11.81
CA GLU A 161 9.11 6.23 12.32
C GLU A 161 7.90 6.80 13.05
N ASN A 162 6.68 6.44 12.61
CA ASN A 162 5.43 6.94 13.20
C ASN A 162 4.78 5.95 14.17
N ASN A 163 5.39 4.77 14.37
CA ASN A 163 4.87 3.70 15.22
C ASN A 163 3.41 3.34 14.91
N ILE A 164 3.08 3.21 13.62
CA ILE A 164 1.78 2.74 13.13
C ILE A 164 1.96 1.43 12.37
N PRO A 165 1.00 0.48 12.40
CA PRO A 165 1.08 -0.77 11.65
C PRO A 165 1.35 -0.59 10.15
N PHE A 166 2.02 -1.56 9.55
CA PHE A 166 2.19 -1.67 8.10
C PHE A 166 1.33 -2.82 7.54
N VAL A 167 0.52 -2.52 6.53
CA VAL A 167 -0.35 -3.46 5.83
C VAL A 167 0.21 -3.80 4.45
N ASP A 168 0.78 -5.00 4.34
CA ASP A 168 1.28 -5.60 3.10
C ASP A 168 0.11 -6.18 2.26
N LEU A 169 -0.28 -5.47 1.20
CA LEU A 169 -1.33 -5.89 0.26
C LEU A 169 -0.72 -6.62 -0.94
N ASN A 170 -0.18 -7.81 -0.67
CA ASN A 170 0.37 -8.70 -1.70
C ASN A 170 -0.74 -9.29 -2.58
N LEU A 171 -0.81 -8.82 -3.82
CA LEU A 171 -1.79 -9.23 -4.83
C LEU A 171 -1.87 -10.73 -5.05
N ARG A 172 -0.77 -11.48 -4.89
CA ARG A 172 -0.77 -12.93 -5.12
C ARG A 172 -1.50 -13.71 -4.04
N LYS A 173 -1.58 -13.19 -2.81
CA LYS A 173 -2.43 -13.78 -1.77
C LYS A 173 -3.90 -13.72 -2.16
N PHE A 174 -4.32 -12.62 -2.79
CA PHE A 174 -5.71 -12.37 -3.18
C PHE A 174 -6.05 -12.94 -4.55
N LYS A 175 -5.06 -13.03 -5.46
CA LYS A 175 -5.18 -13.55 -6.83
C LYS A 175 -4.13 -14.65 -7.07
N PRO A 176 -4.27 -15.84 -6.44
CA PRO A 176 -3.24 -16.88 -6.47
C PRO A 176 -2.98 -17.50 -7.86
N ASN A 177 -3.98 -17.46 -8.74
CA ASN A 177 -3.85 -17.96 -10.12
C ASN A 177 -3.33 -16.90 -11.10
N TYR A 178 -2.88 -15.75 -10.60
CA TYR A 178 -2.36 -14.71 -11.47
C TYR A 178 -0.95 -15.06 -11.96
N GLU A 179 -0.79 -15.14 -13.27
CA GLU A 179 0.51 -15.24 -13.90
C GLU A 179 1.10 -13.86 -14.14
N LEU A 180 2.31 -13.64 -13.62
CA LEU A 180 3.06 -12.42 -13.88
C LEU A 180 3.28 -12.20 -15.38
N GLY A 181 2.84 -11.04 -15.87
CA GLY A 181 3.17 -10.55 -17.21
C GLY A 181 4.67 -10.32 -17.37
N ILE A 182 5.13 -10.19 -18.62
CA ILE A 182 6.54 -9.89 -18.93
C ILE A 182 6.94 -8.52 -18.34
N GLY A 183 6.02 -7.53 -18.36
CA GLY A 183 6.25 -6.21 -17.77
C GLY A 183 6.46 -6.26 -16.26
N ASP A 184 5.62 -6.99 -15.53
CA ASP A 184 5.70 -7.12 -14.07
C ASP A 184 6.97 -7.86 -13.66
N LYS A 185 7.35 -8.90 -14.42
CA LYS A 185 8.64 -9.58 -14.25
C LYS A 185 9.77 -8.55 -14.36
N HIS A 186 9.83 -7.78 -15.45
CA HIS A 186 10.85 -6.73 -15.64
C HIS A 186 10.88 -5.71 -14.51
N HIS A 187 9.73 -5.31 -13.97
CA HIS A 187 9.67 -4.40 -12.84
C HIS A 187 10.32 -4.99 -11.59
N ILE A 188 9.97 -6.21 -11.20
CA ILE A 188 10.59 -6.91 -10.06
C ILE A 188 12.10 -7.02 -10.26
N ILE A 189 12.56 -7.43 -11.44
CA ILE A 189 13.98 -7.62 -11.74
C ILE A 189 14.75 -6.31 -11.59
N ASN A 190 14.21 -5.22 -12.12
CA ASN A 190 14.81 -3.90 -11.96
C ASN A 190 14.89 -3.53 -10.49
N GLY A 191 13.82 -3.74 -9.72
CA GLY A 191 13.84 -3.54 -8.27
C GLY A 191 14.94 -4.35 -7.59
N ILE A 192 15.07 -5.65 -7.91
CA ILE A 192 16.07 -6.53 -7.30
C ILE A 192 17.49 -6.01 -7.55
N VAL A 193 17.75 -5.65 -8.81
CA VAL A 193 19.05 -5.11 -9.21
C VAL A 193 19.31 -3.78 -8.51
N SER A 194 18.36 -2.85 -8.52
CA SER A 194 18.50 -1.55 -7.88
C SER A 194 18.74 -1.70 -6.37
N TYR A 195 17.93 -2.51 -5.69
CA TYR A 195 18.07 -2.79 -4.26
C TYR A 195 19.44 -3.40 -3.93
N TYR A 196 19.89 -4.39 -4.72
CA TYR A 196 21.24 -4.95 -4.58
C TYR A 196 22.33 -3.88 -4.75
N LEU A 197 22.19 -2.98 -5.73
CA LEU A 197 23.18 -1.93 -5.98
C LEU A 197 23.18 -0.85 -4.89
N ASP A 198 22.02 -0.49 -4.35
CA ASP A 198 21.86 0.43 -3.23
C ASP A 198 22.47 -0.15 -1.93
N VAL A 199 22.23 -1.43 -1.65
CA VAL A 199 22.84 -2.15 -0.52
C VAL A 199 24.35 -2.29 -0.71
N ARG A 200 24.82 -2.57 -1.94
CA ARG A 200 26.26 -2.72 -2.23
C ARG A 200 27.00 -1.39 -2.13
N ASN A 201 26.38 -0.25 -2.46
CA ASN A 201 27.09 1.02 -2.50
C ASN A 201 26.19 2.27 -2.41
N LYS A 202 26.42 3.08 -1.38
CA LYS A 202 26.18 4.54 -1.40
C LYS A 202 27.16 5.31 -2.30
N LEU A 203 27.98 4.63 -3.12
CA LEU A 203 29.17 5.17 -3.79
C LEU A 203 29.36 4.75 -5.27
N LEU A 204 28.41 4.04 -5.90
CA LEU A 204 28.52 3.70 -7.33
C LEU A 204 28.00 4.84 -8.20
N ASN A 205 28.67 5.10 -9.31
CA ASN A 205 28.15 6.00 -10.35
C ASN A 205 27.09 5.28 -11.21
N MET A 206 26.26 6.06 -11.90
CA MET A 206 25.14 5.54 -12.72
C MET A 206 25.56 4.60 -13.86
N GLU A 207 26.79 4.72 -14.36
CA GLU A 207 27.29 3.92 -15.47
C GLU A 207 27.59 2.48 -15.01
N GLU A 208 28.23 2.34 -13.86
CA GLU A 208 28.51 1.04 -13.23
C GLU A 208 27.22 0.33 -12.83
N HIS A 209 26.21 1.10 -12.37
CA HIS A 209 24.87 0.60 -12.05
C HIS A 209 24.21 -0.06 -13.28
N GLU A 210 24.21 0.62 -14.42
CA GLU A 210 23.61 0.12 -15.66
C GLU A 210 24.38 -1.08 -16.25
N ARG A 211 25.71 -1.12 -16.09
CA ARG A 211 26.56 -2.26 -16.50
C ARG A 211 26.18 -3.52 -15.73
N LEU A 212 26.13 -3.43 -14.40
CA LEU A 212 25.82 -4.57 -13.52
C LEU A 212 24.38 -5.07 -13.75
N ARG A 213 23.43 -4.16 -14.00
CA ARG A 213 22.06 -4.51 -14.38
C ARG A 213 22.01 -5.39 -15.63
N LYS A 214 22.70 -4.99 -16.69
CA LYS A 214 22.77 -5.75 -17.94
C LYS A 214 23.46 -7.10 -17.76
N LEU A 215 24.50 -7.14 -16.93
CA LEU A 215 25.32 -8.34 -16.75
C LEU A 215 24.61 -9.42 -15.94
N TYR A 216 23.96 -9.04 -14.83
CA TYR A 216 23.41 -10.02 -13.87
C TYR A 216 21.89 -10.13 -13.89
N GLY A 217 21.17 -9.19 -14.52
CA GLY A 217 19.70 -9.20 -14.57
C GLY A 217 19.13 -10.53 -15.08
N LEU A 218 19.65 -11.06 -16.20
CA LEU A 218 19.18 -12.34 -16.76
C LEU A 218 19.45 -13.55 -15.85
N TYR A 219 20.52 -13.53 -15.07
CA TYR A 219 20.85 -14.60 -14.13
C TYR A 219 19.86 -14.59 -12.95
N ILE A 220 19.66 -13.40 -12.36
CA ILE A 220 18.72 -13.17 -11.26
C ILE A 220 17.31 -13.65 -11.66
N ILE A 221 16.87 -13.31 -12.87
CA ILE A 221 15.59 -13.79 -13.42
C ILE A 221 15.51 -15.30 -13.39
N LYS A 222 16.45 -15.97 -14.04
CA LYS A 222 16.33 -17.42 -14.24
C LYS A 222 16.37 -18.17 -12.92
N ARG A 223 17.13 -17.67 -11.94
CA ARG A 223 17.35 -18.34 -10.67
C ARG A 223 16.25 -18.05 -9.64
N TYR A 224 15.83 -16.79 -9.52
CA TYR A 224 14.92 -16.37 -8.45
C TYR A 224 13.47 -16.20 -8.89
N ASN A 225 13.17 -16.17 -10.20
CA ASN A 225 11.79 -15.98 -10.67
C ASN A 225 10.82 -17.01 -10.07
N LYS A 226 11.24 -18.27 -9.89
CA LYS A 226 10.39 -19.27 -9.25
C LYS A 226 10.17 -18.99 -7.76
N LEU A 227 11.23 -18.67 -7.01
CA LEU A 227 11.14 -18.34 -5.58
C LEU A 227 10.29 -17.09 -5.34
N ILE A 228 10.43 -16.10 -6.22
CA ILE A 228 9.59 -14.91 -6.24
C ILE A 228 8.15 -15.35 -6.50
N ILE A 229 7.87 -16.07 -7.60
CA ILE A 229 6.53 -16.57 -7.99
C ILE A 229 5.84 -17.27 -6.80
N ASP A 230 6.57 -18.17 -6.15
CA ASP A 230 6.07 -19.04 -5.08
C ASP A 230 5.97 -18.32 -3.72
N GLY A 231 6.41 -17.05 -3.63
CA GLY A 231 6.40 -16.26 -2.38
C GLY A 231 7.38 -16.76 -1.33
N THR A 232 8.36 -17.58 -1.72
CA THR A 232 9.42 -18.12 -0.85
C THR A 232 10.74 -17.38 -1.04
N PHE A 233 10.70 -16.20 -1.66
CA PHE A 233 11.88 -15.38 -1.87
C PHE A 233 12.35 -14.79 -0.52
N ASN A 234 13.60 -15.06 -0.16
CA ASN A 234 14.26 -14.49 1.00
C ASN A 234 15.31 -13.48 0.54
N ILE A 235 15.15 -12.22 0.96
CA ILE A 235 16.02 -11.13 0.53
C ILE A 235 17.44 -11.26 1.11
N ASP A 236 17.58 -11.76 2.33
CA ASP A 236 18.88 -11.89 3.00
C ASP A 236 19.72 -13.00 2.32
N GLU A 237 19.09 -14.14 2.03
CA GLU A 237 19.73 -15.23 1.27
C GLU A 237 20.10 -14.80 -0.15
N PHE A 238 19.23 -14.03 -0.80
CA PHE A 238 19.51 -13.46 -2.11
C PHE A 238 20.72 -12.51 -2.08
N ILE A 239 20.76 -11.57 -1.12
CA ILE A 239 21.89 -10.63 -0.97
C ILE A 239 23.18 -11.41 -0.75
N GLU A 240 23.17 -12.40 0.14
CA GLU A 240 24.36 -13.20 0.44
C GLU A 240 24.84 -13.99 -0.79
N GLU A 241 23.94 -14.70 -1.48
CA GLU A 241 24.30 -15.48 -2.66
C GLU A 241 24.79 -14.59 -3.81
N MET A 242 24.13 -13.46 -4.05
CA MET A 242 24.55 -12.54 -5.11
C MET A 242 25.88 -11.86 -4.80
N SER A 243 26.11 -11.48 -3.54
CA SER A 243 27.40 -10.94 -3.10
C SER A 243 28.50 -11.96 -3.33
N ASN A 244 28.30 -13.21 -2.90
CA ASN A 244 29.24 -14.30 -3.11
C ASN A 244 29.47 -14.60 -4.60
N TYR A 245 28.42 -14.68 -5.42
CA TYR A 245 28.50 -14.96 -6.84
C TYR A 245 29.31 -13.88 -7.56
N ILE A 246 29.04 -12.60 -7.27
CA ILE A 246 29.70 -11.49 -7.93
C ILE A 246 31.14 -11.34 -7.46
N ASP A 247 31.43 -11.46 -6.15
CA ASP A 247 32.81 -11.42 -5.65
C ASP A 247 33.66 -12.55 -6.25
N THR A 248 33.06 -13.72 -6.47
CA THR A 248 33.74 -14.84 -7.14
C THR A 248 33.98 -14.57 -8.63
N HIS A 249 33.05 -13.91 -9.33
CA HIS A 249 33.15 -13.66 -10.77
C HIS A 249 33.91 -12.37 -11.13
N GLU A 250 33.89 -11.34 -10.29
CA GLU A 250 34.62 -10.09 -10.48
C GLU A 250 36.10 -10.20 -10.03
N ASN A 251 36.41 -10.97 -8.98
CA ASN A 251 37.80 -11.32 -8.67
C ASN A 251 38.47 -12.07 -9.84
N ASN A 252 37.74 -12.96 -10.51
CA ASN A 252 38.22 -13.63 -11.72
C ASN A 252 38.40 -12.68 -12.92
N HIS A 253 37.62 -11.61 -13.01
CA HIS A 253 37.75 -10.61 -14.07
C HIS A 253 38.96 -9.69 -13.86
N TYR A 254 39.29 -9.33 -12.62
CA TYR A 254 40.48 -8.55 -12.25
C TYR A 254 41.80 -9.34 -12.43
N VAL A 255 41.79 -10.63 -12.10
CA VAL A 255 42.95 -11.52 -12.31
C VAL A 255 43.19 -11.77 -13.81
N ASN A 256 42.13 -11.85 -14.61
CA ASN A 256 42.24 -12.06 -16.06
C ASN A 256 42.57 -10.78 -16.85
N SER A 257 42.19 -9.60 -16.37
CA SER A 257 42.59 -8.33 -16.98
C SER A 257 44.08 -8.05 -16.75
N GLN A 258 44.61 -8.31 -15.54
CA GLN A 258 46.05 -8.19 -15.26
C GLN A 258 46.93 -9.19 -16.03
N LYS A 259 46.40 -10.38 -16.37
CA LYS A 259 47.11 -11.36 -17.22
C LYS A 259 47.15 -10.98 -18.70
N LYS A 260 46.24 -10.12 -19.17
CA LYS A 260 46.25 -9.61 -20.56
C LYS A 260 47.08 -8.33 -20.72
N SER A 261 47.59 -7.77 -19.61
CA SER A 261 48.45 -6.58 -19.58
C SER A 261 49.95 -6.91 -19.35
N LYS A 262 50.31 -8.20 -19.37
CA LYS A 262 51.68 -8.70 -19.43
C LYS A 262 51.87 -9.43 -20.76
#